data_AF-A0A7Y3JDM4-F1
#
_entry.id   AF-A0A7Y3JDM4-F1
#
_cell.length_a   1.000
_cell.length_b   1.000
_cell.length_c   1.000
_cell.angle_alpha   90.00
_cell.angle_beta   90.00
_cell.angle_gamma   90.00
#
_symmetry.space_group_name_H-M   'P 1'
#
loop_
_entity.id
_entity.type
_entity.pdbx_description
1 polymer ?
#
loop_
_entity_poly.entity_id
_entity_poly.type
_entity_poly.pdbx_seq_one_letter_code
_entity_poly.pdbx_strand_id
1 'polypeptide(L)'
;MATPLDVSQTQRERLAFLELRAFFTGELRRGDIEARFGIKPAAASRDLSLYRDIAPANLEYDQASRCYRPSRAFKPVHDFHSERVLAWLLQGFADGLDLGLKQAAPCEGPGQWVKPDMAVLGAITRSMCAKQALRVSYLSLSSGSKRREIVPVALADNGLRWHVRSFDRERQRFSDFVLTRIAKAEVIDGEVAEAESLAADEQWVRMVEMEVVPHPGVKQPKAVEADYGMEDGVMRVKARAALAGYVLRRWSVDSSPDHRLDPASHHLWLRNPQTLYGVESSALAPGFAGSAGDSAEA
;
A
#
# COMPACT_ATOMS: atom_id res chain seq x y z
N MET A 1 -22.38 31.84 5.42
CA MET A 1 -22.35 30.44 4.95
C MET A 1 -21.08 29.83 5.50
N ALA A 2 -21.17 28.73 6.25
CA ALA A 2 -19.97 28.07 6.76
C ALA A 2 -19.22 27.45 5.59
N THR A 3 -17.91 27.72 5.48
CA THR A 3 -17.07 27.04 4.50
C THR A 3 -16.50 25.75 5.09
N PRO A 4 -16.11 24.76 4.27
CA PRO A 4 -15.43 23.54 4.76
C PRO A 4 -14.18 23.81 5.61
N LEU A 5 -13.65 25.04 5.58
CA LEU A 5 -12.49 25.51 6.34
C LEU A 5 -12.83 25.94 7.78
N ASP A 6 -14.09 26.20 8.12
CA ASP A 6 -14.51 26.74 9.42
C ASP A 6 -14.83 25.65 10.46
N VAL A 7 -14.65 24.37 10.12
CA VAL A 7 -15.02 23.22 10.97
C VAL A 7 -13.78 22.60 11.62
N SER A 8 -13.94 22.10 12.85
CA SER A 8 -12.85 21.38 13.53
C SER A 8 -12.47 20.10 12.77
N GLN A 9 -11.25 19.61 12.96
CA GLN A 9 -10.78 18.39 12.28
C GLN A 9 -11.72 17.20 12.52
N THR A 10 -12.12 16.96 13.76
CA THR A 10 -13.04 15.87 14.10
C THR A 10 -14.40 16.04 13.41
N GLN A 11 -14.87 17.27 13.24
CA GLN A 11 -16.12 17.52 12.53
C GLN A 11 -15.96 17.28 11.03
N ARG A 12 -14.85 17.71 10.43
CA ARG A 12 -14.51 17.43 9.02
C ARG A 12 -14.49 15.93 8.71
N GLU A 13 -13.90 15.12 9.59
CA GLU A 13 -13.88 13.66 9.45
C GLU A 13 -15.28 13.05 9.46
N ARG A 14 -16.19 13.57 10.30
CA ARG A 14 -17.59 13.12 10.34
C ARG A 14 -18.36 13.53 9.09
N LEU A 15 -18.14 14.75 8.59
CA LEU A 15 -18.75 15.20 7.33
C LEU A 15 -18.26 14.38 6.13
N ALA A 16 -16.95 14.06 6.09
CA ALA A 16 -16.38 13.21 5.05
C ALA A 16 -16.95 11.77 5.08
N PHE A 17 -17.11 11.18 6.28
CA PHE A 17 -17.76 9.86 6.40
C PHE A 17 -19.23 9.89 5.97
N LEU A 18 -19.95 10.94 6.34
CA LEU A 18 -21.34 11.15 5.98
C LEU A 18 -21.51 11.19 4.46
N GLU A 19 -20.68 12.00 3.79
CA GLU A 19 -20.66 12.14 2.34
C GLU A 19 -20.29 10.83 1.65
N LEU A 20 -19.22 10.17 2.10
CA LEU A 20 -18.78 8.85 1.63
C LEU A 20 -19.94 7.85 1.68
N ARG A 21 -20.60 7.71 2.83
CA ARG A 21 -21.69 6.76 3.02
C ARG A 21 -22.86 7.08 2.11
N ALA A 22 -23.33 8.32 2.11
CA ALA A 22 -24.44 8.74 1.24
C ALA A 22 -24.14 8.48 -0.25
N PHE A 23 -22.92 8.77 -0.69
CA PHE A 23 -22.51 8.60 -2.08
C PHE A 23 -22.41 7.13 -2.50
N PHE A 24 -21.72 6.30 -1.72
CA PHE A 24 -21.42 4.92 -2.11
C PHE A 24 -22.52 3.91 -1.73
N THR A 25 -23.33 4.17 -0.71
CA THR A 25 -24.43 3.26 -0.29
C THR A 25 -25.81 3.75 -0.70
N GLY A 26 -25.92 4.99 -1.18
CA GLY A 26 -27.19 5.59 -1.60
C GLY A 26 -28.13 5.94 -0.44
N GLU A 27 -27.68 5.80 0.80
CA GLU A 27 -28.48 6.04 1.99
C GLU A 27 -27.61 6.48 3.17
N LEU A 28 -28.11 7.44 3.94
CA LEU A 28 -27.49 7.92 5.16
C LEU A 28 -28.55 8.10 6.25
N ARG A 29 -28.29 7.53 7.42
CA ARG A 29 -29.06 7.74 8.64
C ARG A 29 -28.21 8.44 9.70
N ARG A 30 -28.88 9.18 10.58
CA ARG A 30 -28.22 9.75 11.76
C ARG A 30 -27.51 8.69 12.60
N GLY A 31 -28.15 7.52 12.76
CA GLY A 31 -27.60 6.38 13.49
C GLY A 31 -26.29 5.84 12.92
N ASP A 32 -26.01 6.05 11.63
CA ASP A 32 -24.74 5.64 11.03
C ASP A 32 -23.57 6.48 11.56
N ILE A 33 -23.81 7.78 11.75
CA ILE A 33 -22.83 8.71 12.31
C ILE A 33 -22.62 8.40 13.79
N GLU A 34 -23.70 8.16 14.53
CA GLU A 34 -23.67 7.76 15.94
C GLU A 34 -22.86 6.47 16.13
N ALA A 35 -23.15 5.43 15.34
CA ALA A 35 -22.46 4.14 15.43
C ALA A 35 -20.98 4.23 15.06
N ARG A 36 -20.64 5.04 14.05
CA ARG A 36 -19.26 5.16 13.56
C ARG A 36 -18.35 5.94 14.51
N PHE A 37 -18.87 6.99 15.14
CA PHE A 37 -18.06 7.93 15.94
C PHE A 37 -18.37 7.90 17.44
N GLY A 38 -19.34 7.10 17.89
CA GLY A 38 -19.73 7.02 19.30
C GLY A 38 -20.31 8.31 19.86
N ILE A 39 -20.90 9.16 19.00
CA ILE A 39 -21.43 10.47 19.39
C ILE A 39 -22.92 10.42 19.75
N LYS A 40 -23.36 11.37 20.58
CA LYS A 40 -24.78 11.50 20.95
C LYS A 40 -25.64 11.98 19.77
N PRO A 41 -26.94 11.64 19.74
CA PRO A 41 -27.85 12.02 18.65
C PRO A 41 -27.87 13.52 18.32
N ALA A 42 -27.77 14.39 19.33
CA ALA A 42 -27.75 15.85 19.11
C ALA A 42 -26.50 16.32 18.35
N ALA A 43 -25.36 15.65 18.52
CA ALA A 43 -24.14 15.95 17.76
C ALA A 43 -24.29 15.46 16.31
N ALA A 44 -24.76 14.23 16.10
CA ALA A 44 -24.99 13.68 14.77
C ALA A 44 -25.99 14.50 13.95
N SER A 45 -27.08 14.97 14.56
CA SER A 45 -28.03 15.88 13.90
C SER A 45 -27.38 17.20 13.50
N ARG A 46 -26.50 17.77 14.34
CA ARG A 46 -25.79 19.01 14.02
C ARG A 46 -24.83 18.83 12.84
N ASP A 47 -24.09 17.72 12.79
CA ASP A 47 -23.18 17.44 11.68
C ASP A 47 -23.93 17.24 10.36
N LEU A 48 -25.06 16.54 10.39
CA LEU A 48 -25.93 16.36 9.23
C LEU A 48 -26.53 17.68 8.73
N SER A 49 -27.02 18.54 9.64
CA SER A 49 -27.49 19.88 9.28
C SER A 49 -26.38 20.71 8.67
N LEU A 50 -25.20 20.70 9.29
CA LEU A 50 -24.03 21.44 8.82
C LEU A 50 -23.61 20.98 7.41
N TYR A 51 -23.60 19.68 7.14
CA TYR A 51 -23.31 19.18 5.79
C TYR A 51 -24.33 19.69 4.76
N ARG A 52 -25.62 19.73 5.12
CA ARG A 52 -26.67 20.28 4.25
C ARG A 52 -26.55 21.79 4.07
N ASP A 53 -26.01 22.53 5.04
CA ASP A 53 -25.72 23.96 4.88
C ASP A 53 -24.55 24.18 3.92
N ILE A 54 -23.55 23.29 3.93
CA ILE A 54 -22.38 23.34 3.05
C ILE A 54 -22.74 22.89 1.62
N ALA A 55 -23.49 21.80 1.49
CA ALA A 55 -23.87 21.19 0.21
C ALA A 55 -25.39 20.93 0.15
N PRO A 56 -26.21 21.98 0.01
CA PRO A 56 -27.67 21.87 0.09
C PRO A 56 -28.29 21.02 -1.01
N ALA A 57 -27.60 20.90 -2.15
CA ALA A 57 -28.05 20.09 -3.27
C ALA A 57 -27.70 18.60 -3.13
N ASN A 58 -26.85 18.19 -2.17
CA ASN A 58 -26.34 16.81 -2.15
C ASN A 58 -27.34 15.81 -1.56
N LEU A 59 -28.20 16.20 -0.62
CA LEU A 59 -29.06 15.25 0.10
C LEU A 59 -30.54 15.62 0.03
N GLU A 60 -31.36 14.62 -0.26
CA GLU A 60 -32.81 14.67 -0.19
C GLU A 60 -33.29 13.79 0.96
N TYR A 61 -34.23 14.29 1.77
CA TYR A 61 -34.79 13.51 2.88
C TYR A 61 -35.97 12.66 2.38
N ASP A 62 -35.83 11.33 2.48
CA ASP A 62 -36.87 10.35 2.20
C ASP A 62 -37.71 10.13 3.48
N GLN A 63 -38.93 10.67 3.49
CA GLN A 63 -39.84 10.54 4.64
C GLN A 63 -40.30 9.10 4.89
N ALA A 64 -40.46 8.30 3.83
CA ALA A 64 -40.97 6.94 3.95
C ALA A 64 -39.93 6.03 4.62
N SER A 65 -38.67 6.14 4.19
CA SER A 65 -37.55 5.35 4.71
C SER A 65 -36.87 6.01 5.92
N ARG A 66 -37.23 7.25 6.25
CA ARG A 66 -36.65 8.09 7.32
C ARG A 66 -35.13 8.22 7.22
N CYS A 67 -34.62 8.39 6.00
CA CYS A 67 -33.20 8.49 5.70
C CYS A 67 -32.91 9.61 4.71
N TYR A 68 -31.63 9.94 4.53
CA TYR A 68 -31.17 10.86 3.51
C TYR A 68 -30.63 10.07 2.32
N ARG A 69 -30.99 10.48 1.11
CA ARG A 69 -30.52 9.90 -0.15
C ARG A 69 -29.68 10.92 -0.92
N PRO A 70 -28.66 10.47 -1.67
CA PRO A 70 -27.94 11.36 -2.56
C PRO A 70 -28.88 11.84 -3.68
N SER A 71 -28.85 13.13 -3.99
CA SER A 71 -29.62 13.70 -5.09
C SER A 71 -28.98 13.40 -6.45
N ARG A 72 -29.68 13.72 -7.54
CA ARG A 72 -29.10 13.69 -8.90
C ARG A 72 -28.04 14.76 -9.15
N ALA A 73 -28.02 15.82 -8.33
CA ALA A 73 -27.10 16.94 -8.43
C ALA A 73 -25.92 16.82 -7.45
N PHE A 74 -25.73 15.65 -6.84
CA PHE A 74 -24.69 15.41 -5.84
C PHE A 74 -23.30 15.74 -6.37
N LYS A 75 -22.59 16.62 -5.66
CA LYS A 75 -21.19 16.96 -5.93
C LYS A 75 -20.38 16.81 -4.65
N PRO A 76 -19.47 15.83 -4.54
CA PRO A 76 -18.65 15.65 -3.34
C PRO A 76 -17.90 16.94 -2.98
N VAL A 77 -17.94 17.30 -1.70
CA VAL A 77 -17.21 18.40 -1.08
C VAL A 77 -15.83 17.93 -0.62
N HIS A 78 -15.72 16.65 -0.26
CA HIS A 78 -14.50 15.98 0.14
C HIS A 78 -14.02 15.03 -0.96
N ASP A 79 -12.71 15.01 -1.17
CA ASP A 79 -12.10 14.12 -2.16
C ASP A 79 -12.23 12.65 -1.73
N PHE A 80 -12.61 11.80 -2.68
CA PHE A 80 -12.60 10.35 -2.51
C PHE A 80 -11.26 9.79 -2.96
N HIS A 81 -10.47 9.29 -2.00
CA HIS A 81 -9.26 8.52 -2.31
C HIS A 81 -9.65 7.05 -2.56
N SER A 82 -9.44 6.57 -3.79
CA SER A 82 -9.84 5.22 -4.23
C SER A 82 -9.38 4.12 -3.27
N GLU A 83 -8.12 4.15 -2.83
CA GLU A 83 -7.57 3.17 -1.87
C GLU A 83 -8.36 3.12 -0.56
N ARG A 84 -8.70 4.28 0.00
CA ARG A 84 -9.46 4.38 1.25
C ARG A 84 -10.90 3.90 1.07
N VAL A 85 -11.53 4.28 -0.04
CA VAL A 85 -12.90 3.88 -0.37
C VAL A 85 -12.98 2.36 -0.55
N LEU A 86 -12.07 1.79 -1.34
CA LEU A 86 -12.03 0.35 -1.60
C LEU A 86 -11.70 -0.44 -0.32
N ALA A 87 -10.79 0.07 0.52
CA ALA A 87 -10.52 -0.52 1.83
C ALA A 87 -11.76 -0.48 2.73
N TRP A 88 -12.48 0.65 2.77
CA TRP A 88 -13.72 0.77 3.53
C TRP A 88 -14.83 -0.17 3.02
N LEU A 89 -14.99 -0.32 1.69
CA LEU A 89 -15.95 -1.27 1.11
C LEU A 89 -15.59 -2.71 1.48
N LEU A 90 -14.30 -3.05 1.43
CA LEU A 90 -13.79 -4.39 1.72
C LEU A 90 -13.84 -4.74 3.21
N GLN A 91 -13.48 -3.81 4.10
CA GLN A 91 -13.26 -4.07 5.53
C GLN A 91 -14.36 -3.49 6.43
N GLY A 92 -15.21 -2.61 5.92
CA GLY A 92 -16.24 -1.89 6.70
C GLY A 92 -15.72 -0.68 7.49
N PHE A 93 -14.40 -0.55 7.63
CA PHE A 93 -13.71 0.56 8.29
C PHE A 93 -12.36 0.84 7.60
N ALA A 94 -11.84 2.05 7.73
CA ALA A 94 -10.59 2.47 7.09
C ALA A 94 -9.55 3.06 8.06
N ASP A 95 -9.86 3.07 9.37
CA ASP A 95 -9.06 3.68 10.44
C ASP A 95 -8.50 2.66 11.45
N GLY A 96 -8.57 1.36 11.14
CA GLY A 96 -7.94 0.31 11.94
C GLY A 96 -8.70 -0.11 13.21
N LEU A 97 -9.84 0.51 13.52
CA LEU A 97 -10.73 0.09 14.59
C LEU A 97 -11.80 -0.84 14.03
N ASP A 98 -11.65 -2.14 14.28
CA ASP A 98 -12.70 -3.11 13.98
C ASP A 98 -13.86 -2.93 14.98
N LEU A 99 -14.80 -2.08 14.60
CA LEU A 99 -16.03 -1.81 15.34
C LEU A 99 -17.09 -2.91 15.11
N GLY A 100 -16.77 -4.00 14.39
CA GLY A 100 -17.74 -5.02 13.99
C GLY A 100 -18.86 -4.48 13.10
N LEU A 101 -18.63 -3.35 12.41
CA LEU A 101 -19.59 -2.75 11.51
C LEU A 101 -19.75 -3.64 10.27
N LYS A 102 -21.00 -3.85 9.85
CA LYS A 102 -21.28 -4.61 8.62
C LYS A 102 -20.68 -3.90 7.42
N GLN A 103 -20.16 -4.69 6.47
CA GLN A 103 -19.76 -4.18 5.16
C GLN A 103 -20.91 -3.41 4.51
N ALA A 104 -20.56 -2.32 3.85
CA ALA A 104 -21.52 -1.44 3.20
C ALA A 104 -22.14 -2.06 1.93
N ALA A 105 -21.41 -2.95 1.28
CA ALA A 105 -21.82 -3.73 0.12
C ALA A 105 -21.09 -5.08 0.13
N PRO A 106 -21.62 -6.13 -0.53
CA PRO A 106 -20.89 -7.38 -0.73
C PRO A 106 -19.53 -7.08 -1.39
N CYS A 107 -18.45 -7.32 -0.66
CA CYS A 107 -17.10 -7.05 -1.12
C CYS A 107 -16.18 -8.12 -0.56
N GLU A 108 -15.44 -8.77 -1.45
CA GLU A 108 -14.45 -9.79 -1.12
C GLU A 108 -13.12 -9.41 -1.76
N GLY A 109 -12.05 -9.84 -1.11
CA GLY A 109 -10.70 -9.62 -1.56
C GLY A 109 -9.84 -10.79 -1.13
N PRO A 110 -8.58 -10.86 -1.60
CA PRO A 110 -7.71 -11.98 -1.30
C PRO A 110 -7.47 -12.16 0.20
N GLY A 111 -7.75 -11.16 1.05
CA GLY A 111 -7.49 -11.22 2.48
C GLY A 111 -6.01 -11.09 2.82
N GLN A 112 -5.70 -10.81 4.09
CA GLN A 112 -4.33 -10.79 4.59
C GLN A 112 -3.98 -12.15 5.21
N TRP A 113 -3.49 -13.07 4.39
CA TRP A 113 -3.06 -14.41 4.84
C TRP A 113 -1.76 -14.38 5.66
N VAL A 114 -0.93 -13.37 5.43
CA VAL A 114 0.40 -13.24 6.03
C VAL A 114 0.37 -12.13 7.05
N LYS A 115 0.51 -12.47 8.34
CA LYS A 115 0.52 -11.51 9.45
C LYS A 115 1.87 -11.56 10.17
N PRO A 116 2.68 -10.49 10.13
CA PRO A 116 3.89 -10.43 10.93
C PRO A 116 3.57 -10.36 12.42
N ASP A 117 4.48 -10.84 13.24
CA ASP A 117 4.39 -10.68 14.69
C ASP A 117 4.54 -9.18 15.05
N MET A 118 3.53 -8.62 15.71
CA MET A 118 3.50 -7.19 16.06
C MET A 118 4.55 -6.81 17.12
N ALA A 119 4.93 -7.73 17.99
CA ALA A 119 6.01 -7.49 18.96
C ALA A 119 7.37 -7.42 18.24
N VAL A 120 7.60 -8.31 17.28
CA VAL A 120 8.80 -8.30 16.42
C VAL A 120 8.85 -7.04 15.57
N LEU A 121 7.75 -6.70 14.88
CA LEU A 121 7.67 -5.47 14.09
C LEU A 121 7.92 -4.23 14.95
N GLY A 122 7.32 -4.17 16.14
CA GLY A 122 7.54 -3.07 17.09
C GLY A 122 9.00 -2.96 17.56
N ALA A 123 9.68 -4.09 17.79
CA ALA A 123 11.11 -4.08 18.13
C ALA A 123 11.96 -3.54 16.98
N ILE A 124 11.67 -3.98 15.75
CA ILE A 124 12.37 -3.55 14.53
C ILE A 124 12.19 -2.04 14.29
N THR A 125 10.96 -1.55 14.32
CA THR A 125 10.68 -0.13 14.04
C THR A 125 11.23 0.80 15.11
N ARG A 126 11.17 0.43 16.39
CA ARG A 126 11.81 1.21 17.46
C ARG A 126 13.32 1.29 17.27
N SER A 127 13.96 0.16 16.96
CA SER A 127 15.40 0.10 16.72
C SER A 127 15.82 0.90 15.49
N MET A 128 15.04 0.87 14.41
CA MET A 128 15.24 1.70 13.21
C MET A 128 15.14 3.20 13.54
N CYS A 129 14.10 3.62 14.27
CA CYS A 129 13.95 5.02 14.70
C CYS A 129 15.07 5.48 15.64
N ALA A 130 15.52 4.60 16.53
CA ALA A 130 16.61 4.88 17.48
C ALA A 130 18.01 4.71 16.87
N LYS A 131 18.12 4.29 15.60
CA LYS A 131 19.39 3.96 14.93
C LYS A 131 20.24 2.97 15.73
N GLN A 132 19.61 1.89 16.18
CA GLN A 132 20.25 0.81 16.94
C GLN A 132 20.34 -0.46 16.08
N ALA A 133 21.31 -1.32 16.39
CA ALA A 133 21.41 -2.64 15.78
C ALA A 133 20.51 -3.66 16.51
N LEU A 134 20.15 -4.73 15.81
CA LEU A 134 19.38 -5.86 16.31
C LEU A 134 20.15 -7.14 16.13
N ARG A 135 20.03 -8.04 17.11
CA ARG A 135 20.25 -9.46 16.91
C ARG A 135 18.91 -10.13 16.63
N VAL A 136 18.79 -10.74 15.45
CA VAL A 136 17.58 -11.45 15.04
C VAL A 136 17.81 -12.95 14.91
N SER A 137 16.79 -13.74 15.23
CA SER A 137 16.74 -15.16 14.86
C SER A 137 15.91 -15.29 13.58
N TYR A 138 16.59 -15.53 12.46
CA TYR A 138 16.01 -15.54 11.12
C TYR A 138 15.91 -16.96 10.56
N LEU A 139 14.75 -17.31 10.02
CA LEU A 139 14.49 -18.57 9.35
C LEU A 139 14.76 -18.43 7.85
N SER A 140 15.98 -18.72 7.41
CA SER A 140 16.35 -18.68 5.98
C SER A 140 15.84 -19.92 5.25
N LEU A 141 15.37 -19.74 4.00
CA LEU A 141 14.92 -20.85 3.16
C LEU A 141 16.06 -21.80 2.78
N SER A 142 17.28 -21.28 2.61
CA SER A 142 18.42 -22.06 2.14
C SER A 142 19.18 -22.74 3.27
N SER A 143 19.17 -22.14 4.48
CA SER A 143 20.06 -22.55 5.55
C SER A 143 19.42 -22.67 6.93
N GLY A 144 18.09 -22.60 7.01
CA GLY A 144 17.33 -22.79 8.24
C GLY A 144 17.49 -21.63 9.23
N SER A 145 17.33 -21.94 10.52
CA SER A 145 17.39 -20.93 11.59
C SER A 145 18.82 -20.48 11.85
N LYS A 146 19.06 -19.17 11.74
CA LYS A 146 20.35 -18.55 12.05
C LYS A 146 20.18 -17.26 12.83
N ARG A 147 21.17 -16.95 13.65
CA ARG A 147 21.27 -15.62 14.28
C ARG A 147 21.98 -14.67 13.32
N ARG A 148 21.49 -13.44 13.23
CA ARG A 148 22.05 -12.37 12.40
C ARG A 148 22.12 -11.09 13.22
N GLU A 149 23.17 -10.32 13.02
CA GLU A 149 23.26 -8.95 13.51
C GLU A 149 22.98 -8.01 12.35
N ILE A 150 21.91 -7.23 12.48
CA ILE A 150 21.40 -6.39 11.41
C ILE A 150 21.18 -4.97 11.92
N VAL A 151 21.37 -3.99 11.05
CA VAL A 151 20.93 -2.62 11.27
C VAL A 151 19.72 -2.36 10.38
N PRO A 152 18.49 -2.31 10.95
CA PRO A 152 17.29 -2.05 10.16
C PRO A 152 17.28 -0.60 9.68
N VAL A 153 17.05 -0.39 8.38
CA VAL A 153 17.13 0.94 7.77
C VAL A 153 15.85 1.37 7.05
N ALA A 154 15.05 0.43 6.56
CA ALA A 154 13.75 0.74 5.96
C ALA A 154 12.77 -0.44 6.00
N LEU A 155 11.47 -0.14 5.97
CA LEU A 155 10.43 -1.12 5.68
C LEU A 155 10.07 -1.08 4.20
N ALA A 156 9.78 -2.24 3.63
CA ALA A 156 9.32 -2.37 2.25
C ALA A 156 8.14 -3.34 2.17
N ASP A 157 7.08 -2.91 1.48
CA ASP A 157 5.98 -3.78 1.06
C ASP A 157 6.13 -4.11 -0.42
N ASN A 158 6.19 -5.40 -0.74
CA ASN A 158 6.24 -5.86 -2.14
C ASN A 158 4.87 -6.28 -2.70
N GLY A 159 3.79 -6.04 -1.96
CA GLY A 159 2.41 -6.40 -2.32
C GLY A 159 1.99 -7.82 -1.95
N LEU A 160 2.94 -8.66 -1.52
CA LEU A 160 2.68 -10.03 -1.04
C LEU A 160 3.12 -10.22 0.41
N ARG A 161 4.25 -9.62 0.78
CA ARG A 161 4.86 -9.70 2.11
C ARG A 161 5.66 -8.45 2.43
N TRP A 162 5.73 -8.16 3.72
CA TRP A 162 6.56 -7.10 4.26
C TRP A 162 7.99 -7.59 4.53
N HIS A 163 8.93 -6.70 4.26
CA HIS A 163 10.36 -6.88 4.52
C HIS A 163 10.89 -5.71 5.34
N VAL A 164 11.97 -5.99 6.07
CA VAL A 164 12.88 -4.96 6.54
C VAL A 164 14.16 -5.01 5.72
N ARG A 165 14.49 -3.89 5.08
CA ARG A 165 15.81 -3.65 4.48
C ARG A 165 16.77 -3.36 5.61
N SER A 166 17.87 -4.09 5.67
CA SER A 166 18.85 -3.96 6.75
C SER A 166 20.27 -4.14 6.24
N PHE A 167 21.23 -3.46 6.87
CA PHE A 167 22.63 -3.81 6.73
C PHE A 167 22.93 -5.08 7.53
N ASP A 168 23.32 -6.16 6.86
CA ASP A 168 23.73 -7.42 7.49
C ASP A 168 25.21 -7.34 7.85
N ARG A 169 25.52 -7.26 9.15
CA ARG A 169 26.92 -7.14 9.63
C ARG A 169 27.75 -8.41 9.39
N GLU A 170 27.13 -9.57 9.26
CA GLU A 170 27.86 -10.81 8.95
C GLU A 170 28.29 -10.83 7.48
N ARG A 171 27.44 -10.32 6.59
CA ARG A 171 27.69 -10.28 5.14
C ARG A 171 28.26 -8.95 4.63
N GLN A 172 28.31 -7.93 5.47
CA GLN A 172 28.75 -6.57 5.15
C GLN A 172 28.03 -5.99 3.92
N ARG A 173 26.71 -6.18 3.83
CA ARG A 173 25.89 -5.67 2.72
C ARG A 173 24.44 -5.43 3.14
N PHE A 174 23.74 -4.59 2.40
CA PHE A 174 22.30 -4.43 2.55
C PHE A 174 21.54 -5.65 2.00
N SER A 175 20.55 -6.13 2.75
CA SER A 175 19.75 -7.31 2.42
C SER A 175 18.30 -7.13 2.87
N ASP A 176 17.38 -7.83 2.20
CA ASP A 176 15.97 -7.86 2.58
C ASP A 176 15.67 -9.04 3.50
N PHE A 177 15.04 -8.76 4.64
CA PHE A 177 14.59 -9.76 5.60
C PHE A 177 13.06 -9.77 5.68
N VAL A 178 12.45 -10.86 5.21
CA VAL A 178 10.99 -11.08 5.34
C VAL A 178 10.57 -11.05 6.82
N LEU A 179 9.63 -10.17 7.18
CA LEU A 179 9.22 -9.99 8.59
C LEU A 179 8.69 -11.27 9.24
N THR A 180 7.92 -12.08 8.51
CA THR A 180 7.34 -13.33 9.04
C THR A 180 8.35 -14.44 9.28
N ARG A 181 9.59 -14.28 8.83
CA ARG A 181 10.69 -15.23 9.08
C ARG A 181 11.59 -14.80 10.24
N ILE A 182 11.34 -13.64 10.85
CA ILE A 182 12.05 -13.18 12.04
C ILE A 182 11.30 -13.72 13.27
N ALA A 183 11.86 -14.75 13.90
CA ALA A 183 11.24 -15.38 15.06
C ALA A 183 11.45 -14.59 16.36
N LYS A 184 12.58 -13.89 16.47
CA LYS A 184 12.94 -13.04 17.61
C LYS A 184 13.81 -11.87 17.14
N ALA A 185 13.66 -10.72 17.80
CA ALA A 185 14.48 -9.53 17.60
C ALA A 185 14.84 -8.91 18.96
N GLU A 186 16.12 -8.77 19.23
CA GLU A 186 16.67 -8.21 20.46
C GLU A 186 17.59 -7.05 20.12
N VAL A 187 17.42 -5.91 20.80
CA VAL A 187 18.31 -4.76 20.64
C VAL A 187 19.69 -5.11 21.21
N ILE A 188 20.73 -4.75 20.47
CA ILE A 188 22.11 -4.91 20.92
C ILE A 188 22.77 -3.54 21.05
N ASP A 189 23.63 -3.42 22.06
CA ASP A 189 24.44 -2.22 22.26
C ASP A 189 25.56 -2.14 21.22
N GLY A 190 25.87 -0.94 20.79
CA GLY A 190 26.93 -0.66 19.82
C GLY A 190 26.58 0.53 18.94
N GLU A 191 27.61 1.22 18.45
CA GLU A 191 27.42 2.29 17.50
C GLU A 191 27.02 1.71 16.13
N VAL A 192 26.10 2.41 15.47
CA VAL A 192 25.74 2.16 14.08
C VAL A 192 26.62 3.08 13.23
N ALA A 193 27.45 2.48 12.37
CA ALA A 193 28.35 3.26 11.52
C ALA A 193 27.60 3.94 10.38
N GLU A 194 28.16 5.02 9.83
CA GLU A 194 27.55 5.75 8.70
C GLU A 194 27.37 4.86 7.46
N ALA A 195 28.29 3.92 7.23
CA ALA A 195 28.22 2.92 6.16
C ALA A 195 27.05 1.92 6.32
N GLU A 196 26.47 1.81 7.52
CA GLU A 196 25.32 0.94 7.81
C GLU A 196 23.99 1.71 7.68
N SER A 197 24.04 3.01 7.34
CA SER A 197 22.87 3.87 7.24
C SER A 197 22.15 3.71 5.90
N LEU A 198 20.87 4.11 5.86
CA LEU A 198 20.06 4.06 4.63
C LEU A 198 20.68 4.85 3.47
N ALA A 199 21.42 5.93 3.76
CA ALA A 199 22.06 6.77 2.75
C ALA A 199 23.25 6.07 2.07
N ALA A 200 23.84 5.07 2.73
CA ALA A 200 24.92 4.25 2.18
C ALA A 200 24.41 3.08 1.33
N ASP A 201 23.10 2.80 1.33
CA ASP A 201 22.50 1.75 0.48
C ASP A 201 22.29 2.27 -0.95
N GLU A 202 23.26 2.00 -1.83
CA GLU A 202 23.22 2.39 -3.24
C GLU A 202 21.94 1.92 -3.96
N GLN A 203 21.46 0.71 -3.63
CA GLN A 203 20.22 0.17 -4.22
C GLN A 203 18.99 0.91 -3.71
N TRP A 204 19.03 1.45 -2.50
CA TRP A 204 17.93 2.24 -1.96
C TRP A 204 17.95 3.68 -2.48
N VAL A 205 19.10 4.35 -2.48
CA VAL A 205 19.15 5.76 -2.90
C VAL A 205 18.89 5.93 -4.40
N ARG A 206 19.23 4.93 -5.22
CA ARG A 206 18.98 4.93 -6.67
C ARG A 206 17.50 4.75 -6.99
N MET A 207 16.94 5.71 -7.72
CA MET A 207 15.64 5.58 -8.38
C MET A 207 15.81 5.01 -9.80
N VAL A 208 14.94 4.06 -10.15
CA VAL A 208 14.86 3.42 -11.46
C VAL A 208 13.53 3.83 -12.09
N GLU A 209 13.60 4.33 -13.32
CA GLU A 209 12.42 4.66 -14.12
C GLU A 209 12.18 3.55 -15.14
N MET A 210 11.06 2.86 -14.98
CA MET A 210 10.63 1.72 -15.79
C MET A 210 9.47 2.15 -16.67
N GLU A 211 9.60 1.92 -17.97
CA GLU A 211 8.56 2.17 -18.96
C GLU A 211 7.85 0.87 -19.26
N VAL A 212 6.66 0.70 -18.71
CA VAL A 212 5.85 -0.50 -18.88
C VAL A 212 4.81 -0.24 -19.96
N VAL A 213 4.70 -1.14 -20.92
CA VAL A 213 3.78 -1.04 -22.06
C VAL A 213 2.99 -2.35 -22.21
N PRO A 214 1.89 -2.38 -22.98
CA PRO A 214 1.21 -3.63 -23.30
C PRO A 214 2.19 -4.60 -23.99
N HIS A 215 2.14 -5.87 -23.59
CA HIS A 215 2.97 -6.90 -24.19
C HIS A 215 2.64 -7.03 -25.69
N PRO A 216 3.62 -7.05 -26.62
CA PRO A 216 3.33 -7.04 -28.06
C PRO A 216 2.50 -8.21 -28.56
N GLY A 217 2.59 -9.35 -27.87
CA GLY A 217 1.79 -10.55 -28.16
C GLY A 217 0.31 -10.48 -27.74
N VAL A 218 -0.14 -9.44 -27.03
CA VAL A 218 -1.53 -9.29 -26.60
C VAL A 218 -2.42 -8.83 -27.76
N LYS A 219 -3.56 -9.50 -27.94
CA LYS A 219 -4.50 -9.21 -29.04
C LYS A 219 -5.25 -7.88 -28.89
N GLN A 220 -5.45 -7.41 -27.65
CA GLN A 220 -6.24 -6.22 -27.32
C GLN A 220 -5.44 -5.27 -26.42
N PRO A 221 -4.43 -4.56 -26.95
CA PRO A 221 -3.57 -3.68 -26.15
C PRO A 221 -4.34 -2.55 -25.47
N LYS A 222 -5.40 -2.02 -26.11
CA LYS A 222 -6.27 -0.97 -25.52
C LYS A 222 -6.97 -1.40 -24.23
N ALA A 223 -7.25 -2.69 -24.05
CA ALA A 223 -7.82 -3.21 -22.81
C ALA A 223 -6.78 -3.14 -21.68
N VAL A 224 -5.54 -3.54 -21.98
CA VAL A 224 -4.40 -3.42 -21.05
C VAL A 224 -4.14 -1.95 -20.72
N GLU A 225 -4.16 -1.06 -21.71
CA GLU A 225 -3.99 0.37 -21.48
C GLU A 225 -5.05 0.92 -20.50
N ALA A 226 -6.31 0.50 -20.65
CA ALA A 226 -7.40 0.90 -19.75
C ALA A 226 -7.24 0.34 -18.33
N ASP A 227 -6.84 -0.93 -18.18
CA ASP A 227 -6.65 -1.58 -16.88
C ASP A 227 -5.59 -0.88 -16.02
N TYR A 228 -4.54 -0.37 -16.66
CA TYR A 228 -3.40 0.27 -15.99
C TYR A 228 -3.41 1.80 -16.09
N GLY A 229 -4.44 2.40 -16.69
CA GLY A 229 -4.55 3.86 -16.86
C GLY A 229 -3.37 4.45 -17.64
N MET A 230 -2.92 3.77 -18.70
CA MET A 230 -1.77 4.20 -19.49
C MET A 230 -2.10 5.46 -20.31
N GLU A 231 -1.11 6.35 -20.43
CA GLU A 231 -1.16 7.50 -21.32
C GLU A 231 -0.21 7.23 -22.50
N ASP A 232 -0.71 7.40 -23.73
CA ASP A 232 0.01 7.10 -24.98
C ASP A 232 0.64 5.69 -25.02
N GLY A 233 -0.05 4.71 -24.43
CA GLY A 233 0.38 3.30 -24.40
C GLY A 233 1.54 3.01 -23.43
N VAL A 234 1.88 3.94 -22.53
CA VAL A 234 2.98 3.77 -21.57
C VAL A 234 2.53 4.09 -20.15
N MET A 235 2.85 3.20 -19.22
CA MET A 235 2.85 3.45 -17.78
C MET A 235 4.28 3.65 -17.30
N ARG A 236 4.59 4.86 -16.80
CA ARG A 236 5.91 5.19 -16.23
C ARG A 236 5.90 4.91 -14.74
N VAL A 237 6.77 4.01 -14.30
CA VAL A 237 6.85 3.54 -12.92
C VAL A 237 8.20 3.92 -12.35
N LYS A 238 8.21 4.67 -11.25
CA LYS A 238 9.44 5.02 -10.52
C LYS A 238 9.53 4.19 -9.25
N ALA A 239 10.61 3.43 -9.11
CA ALA A 239 10.85 2.60 -7.94
C ALA A 239 12.31 2.70 -7.49
N ARG A 240 12.57 2.42 -6.21
CA ARG A 240 13.92 2.24 -5.67
C ARG A 240 14.55 1.02 -6.35
N ALA A 241 15.85 1.03 -6.66
CA ALA A 241 16.50 -0.13 -7.29
C ALA A 241 16.36 -1.40 -6.43
N ALA A 242 16.41 -1.27 -5.10
CA ALA A 242 16.13 -2.36 -4.16
C ALA A 242 14.73 -3.00 -4.35
N LEU A 243 13.76 -2.27 -4.93
CA LEU A 243 12.36 -2.71 -5.08
C LEU A 243 11.93 -2.99 -6.53
N ALA A 244 12.72 -2.59 -7.52
CA ALA A 244 12.31 -2.63 -8.93
C ALA A 244 11.88 -4.03 -9.41
N GLY A 245 12.66 -5.07 -9.11
CA GLY A 245 12.30 -6.43 -9.52
C GLY A 245 11.08 -7.00 -8.81
N TYR A 246 10.81 -6.57 -7.56
CA TYR A 246 9.56 -6.92 -6.88
C TYR A 246 8.34 -6.31 -7.57
N VAL A 247 8.44 -5.06 -8.01
CA VAL A 247 7.36 -4.38 -8.76
C VAL A 247 7.09 -5.11 -10.08
N LEU A 248 8.14 -5.41 -10.84
CA LEU A 248 8.02 -6.13 -12.12
C LEU A 248 7.39 -7.52 -11.92
N ARG A 249 7.81 -8.24 -10.87
CA ARG A 249 7.21 -9.54 -10.52
C ARG A 249 5.76 -9.43 -10.10
N ARG A 250 5.39 -8.42 -9.30
CA ARG A 250 4.02 -8.24 -8.80
C ARG A 250 3.02 -8.06 -9.94
N TRP A 251 3.41 -7.37 -11.00
CA TRP A 251 2.55 -7.15 -12.16
C TRP A 251 2.81 -8.11 -13.31
N SER A 252 3.60 -9.17 -13.08
CA SER A 252 3.99 -10.16 -14.10
C SER A 252 4.45 -9.48 -15.39
N VAL A 253 5.34 -8.49 -15.26
CA VAL A 253 5.90 -7.76 -16.41
C VAL A 253 6.98 -8.63 -17.05
N ASP A 254 6.83 -8.94 -18.33
CA ASP A 254 7.91 -9.54 -19.09
C ASP A 254 9.07 -8.54 -19.18
N SER A 255 10.19 -8.89 -18.56
CA SER A 255 11.42 -8.09 -18.53
C SER A 255 12.50 -8.67 -19.46
N SER A 256 12.12 -9.58 -20.35
CA SER A 256 12.98 -10.06 -21.43
C SER A 256 13.15 -9.00 -22.52
N PRO A 257 14.36 -8.85 -23.10
CA PRO A 257 14.57 -7.91 -24.20
C PRO A 257 13.75 -8.23 -25.46
N ASP A 258 13.33 -9.48 -25.61
CA ASP A 258 12.69 -10.04 -26.80
C ASP A 258 11.20 -10.40 -26.61
N HIS A 259 10.58 -10.03 -25.47
CA HIS A 259 9.16 -10.27 -25.18
C HIS A 259 8.75 -11.75 -25.25
N ARG A 260 9.64 -12.64 -24.83
CA ARG A 260 9.50 -14.07 -25.07
C ARG A 260 8.54 -14.77 -24.12
N LEU A 261 8.10 -14.11 -23.04
CA LEU A 261 7.17 -14.74 -22.10
C LEU A 261 5.76 -14.77 -22.70
N ASP A 262 4.97 -15.72 -22.22
CA ASP A 262 3.62 -15.93 -22.72
C ASP A 262 2.72 -14.69 -22.46
N PRO A 263 2.20 -14.03 -23.51
CA PRO A 263 1.34 -12.86 -23.39
C PRO A 263 0.00 -13.15 -22.71
N ALA A 264 -0.42 -14.41 -22.54
CA ALA A 264 -1.62 -14.74 -21.77
C ALA A 264 -1.38 -14.68 -20.25
N SER A 265 -0.12 -14.81 -19.82
CA SER A 265 0.28 -14.72 -18.41
C SER A 265 1.00 -13.40 -18.08
N HIS A 266 1.53 -12.72 -19.10
CA HIS A 266 2.28 -11.47 -18.99
C HIS A 266 1.69 -10.44 -19.95
N HIS A 267 0.67 -9.71 -19.51
CA HIS A 267 0.00 -8.68 -20.33
C HIS A 267 0.87 -7.42 -20.53
N LEU A 268 1.96 -7.30 -19.78
CA LEU A 268 2.84 -6.14 -19.74
C LEU A 268 4.26 -6.53 -20.15
N TRP A 269 4.96 -5.59 -20.77
CA TRP A 269 6.38 -5.71 -21.10
C TRP A 269 7.16 -4.46 -20.67
N LEU A 270 8.39 -4.67 -20.21
CA LEU A 270 9.31 -3.60 -19.86
C LEU A 270 10.04 -3.11 -21.12
N ARG A 271 9.69 -1.91 -21.60
CA ARG A 271 10.24 -1.33 -22.83
C ARG A 271 11.72 -0.99 -22.75
N ASN A 272 12.21 -0.68 -21.55
CA ASN A 272 13.56 -0.18 -21.31
C ASN A 272 14.36 -1.05 -20.32
N PRO A 273 14.56 -2.37 -20.58
CA PRO A 273 15.18 -3.30 -19.63
C PRO A 273 16.61 -2.91 -19.21
N GLN A 274 17.31 -2.10 -20.02
CA GLN A 274 18.60 -1.50 -19.68
C GLN A 274 18.58 -0.68 -18.37
N THR A 275 17.42 -0.16 -17.97
CA THR A 275 17.25 0.58 -16.69
C THR A 275 17.59 -0.30 -15.48
N LEU A 276 17.52 -1.63 -15.63
CA LEU A 276 17.81 -2.63 -14.61
C LEU A 276 19.31 -2.97 -14.47
N TYR A 277 20.20 -2.35 -15.27
CA TYR A 277 21.63 -2.58 -15.12
C TYR A 277 22.13 -2.20 -13.72
N GLY A 278 22.81 -3.13 -13.04
CA GLY A 278 23.29 -2.95 -11.66
C GLY A 278 22.18 -2.91 -10.60
N VAL A 279 20.95 -3.31 -10.94
CA VAL A 279 19.84 -3.43 -10.00
C VAL A 279 19.79 -4.85 -9.46
N GLU A 280 20.09 -5.04 -8.17
CA GLU A 280 20.18 -6.39 -7.58
C GLU A 280 18.82 -7.10 -7.56
N SER A 281 17.75 -6.36 -7.29
CA SER A 281 16.39 -6.92 -7.22
C SER A 281 15.90 -7.45 -8.57
N SER A 282 16.52 -7.06 -9.69
CA SER A 282 16.13 -7.48 -11.05
C SER A 282 16.18 -8.99 -11.25
N ALA A 283 16.94 -9.74 -10.44
CA ALA A 283 16.91 -11.20 -10.42
C ALA A 283 15.52 -11.78 -10.09
N LEU A 284 14.61 -10.99 -9.51
CA LEU A 284 13.22 -11.36 -9.24
C LEU A 284 12.27 -11.08 -10.42
N ALA A 285 12.71 -10.27 -11.40
CA ALA A 285 11.87 -9.84 -12.50
C ALA A 285 11.68 -10.97 -13.54
N PRO A 286 10.43 -11.27 -13.95
CA PRO A 286 10.17 -12.31 -14.95
C PRO A 286 10.93 -12.05 -16.26
N GLY A 287 11.61 -13.06 -16.79
CA GLY A 287 12.27 -12.97 -18.10
C GLY A 287 13.59 -12.20 -18.13
N PHE A 288 13.99 -11.55 -17.02
CA PHE A 288 15.27 -10.87 -16.92
C PHE A 288 16.43 -11.88 -16.84
N ALA A 289 17.44 -11.71 -17.69
CA ALA A 289 18.61 -12.60 -17.80
C ALA A 289 19.90 -11.92 -17.28
N GLY A 290 19.80 -11.14 -16.21
CA GLY A 290 20.98 -10.65 -15.48
C GLY A 290 21.51 -11.72 -14.54
N SER A 291 22.83 -11.78 -14.35
CA SER A 291 23.52 -12.75 -13.50
C SER A 291 22.77 -12.97 -12.19
N ALA A 292 22.36 -14.21 -11.92
CA ALA A 292 21.78 -14.63 -10.66
C ALA A 292 22.81 -14.42 -9.54
N GLY A 293 22.88 -13.21 -8.99
CA GLY A 293 23.48 -12.96 -7.69
C GLY A 293 22.62 -13.65 -6.64
N ASP A 294 23.28 -14.19 -5.61
CA ASP A 294 22.66 -14.82 -4.44
C ASP A 294 21.34 -14.14 -4.08
N SER A 295 20.29 -14.95 -3.90
CA SER A 295 18.91 -14.54 -3.66
C SER A 295 18.79 -13.15 -3.01
N ALA A 296 18.05 -12.24 -3.65
CA ALA A 296 17.79 -10.89 -3.15
C ALA A 296 17.21 -10.87 -1.71
N GLU A 297 16.69 -12.01 -1.26
CA GLU A 297 16.25 -12.26 0.11
C GLU A 297 17.28 -13.10 0.88
N ALA A 298 17.55 -12.70 2.12
CA ALA A 298 18.39 -13.44 3.06
C ALA A 298 17.74 -14.76 3.55
#